data_AF-A0A9X8HAB7-F1
#
_entry.id   AF-A0A9X8HAB7-F1
#
_cell.length_a   1.000
_cell.length_b   1.000
_cell.length_c   1.000
_cell.angle_alpha   90.00
_cell.angle_beta   90.00
_cell.angle_gamma   90.00
#
_symmetry.space_group_name_H-M   'P 1'
#
loop_
_entity.id
_entity.type
_entity.pdbx_description
1 polymer ?
#
loop_
_entity_poly.entity_id
_entity_poly.type
_entity_poly.pdbx_seq_one_letter_code
_entity_poly.pdbx_strand_id
1 'polypeptide(L)'
;MLRRWAIITHGGFICTQCAGVHRSLGVHISFVLSCTLDKWTPLQLAALVAGGNTKLNECLEFSVPESFRKPHADALREDRAAYIHTKYVDQAFRMGPNKRRQEAILASPSTPLEVAVSSHGSCGMVEYVGIVTIELVEGSTLAAMDVNG
;
A
#
# COMPACT_ATOMS: atom_id res chain seq x y z
N MET A 1 -20.87 -4.62 -13.37
CA MET A 1 -20.56 -3.19 -13.64
C MET A 1 -19.33 -3.09 -14.53
N LEU A 2 -19.38 -2.29 -15.59
CA LEU A 2 -18.25 -2.10 -16.51
C LEU A 2 -17.23 -1.10 -15.94
N ARG A 3 -15.94 -1.43 -16.07
CA ARG A 3 -14.82 -0.56 -15.73
C ARG A 3 -14.56 0.41 -16.88
N ARG A 4 -15.22 1.57 -16.86
CA ARG A 4 -15.14 2.60 -17.92
C ARG A 4 -14.21 3.78 -17.58
N TRP A 5 -13.59 3.74 -16.41
CA TRP A 5 -12.78 4.82 -15.87
C TRP A 5 -11.47 4.26 -15.34
N ALA A 6 -10.47 5.12 -15.25
CA ALA A 6 -9.13 4.78 -14.84
C ALA A 6 -8.55 5.83 -13.90
N ILE A 7 -7.76 5.38 -12.94
CA ILE A 7 -7.01 6.18 -11.98
C ILE A 7 -5.54 6.18 -12.41
N ILE A 8 -5.14 7.23 -13.10
CA ILE A 8 -3.82 7.35 -13.72
C ILE A 8 -2.71 7.37 -12.66
N THR A 9 -2.91 8.10 -11.56
CA THR A 9 -1.96 8.21 -10.45
C THR A 9 -1.52 6.85 -9.91
N HIS A 10 -2.39 5.83 -10.00
CA HIS A 10 -2.15 4.49 -9.48
C HIS A 10 -2.09 3.40 -10.56
N GLY A 11 -2.29 3.75 -11.83
CA GLY A 11 -2.33 2.79 -12.93
C GLY A 11 -3.43 1.73 -12.77
N GLY A 12 -4.65 2.10 -12.38
CA GLY A 12 -5.76 1.16 -12.19
C GLY A 12 -7.06 1.55 -12.91
N PHE A 13 -8.01 0.63 -12.99
CA PHE A 13 -9.35 0.81 -13.55
C PHE A 13 -10.45 0.71 -12.49
N ILE A 14 -11.45 1.57 -12.60
CA ILE A 14 -12.57 1.69 -11.67
C ILE A 14 -13.91 1.78 -12.41
N CYS A 15 -15.01 1.52 -11.69
CA CYS A 15 -16.36 1.72 -12.23
C CYS A 15 -16.79 3.19 -12.13
N THR A 16 -17.88 3.55 -12.81
CA THR A 16 -18.44 4.91 -12.80
C THR A 16 -18.75 5.42 -11.40
N GLN A 17 -19.24 4.56 -10.50
CA GLN A 17 -19.62 4.96 -9.15
C GLN A 17 -18.40 5.23 -8.28
N CYS A 18 -17.36 4.39 -8.37
CA CYS A 18 -16.08 4.66 -7.72
C CYS A 18 -15.42 5.93 -8.30
N ALA A 19 -15.55 6.19 -9.61
CA ALA A 19 -14.98 7.39 -10.23
C ALA A 19 -15.54 8.69 -9.60
N GLY A 20 -16.82 8.71 -9.24
CA GLY A 20 -17.42 9.84 -8.51
C GLY A 20 -16.78 10.09 -7.14
N VAL A 21 -16.47 9.02 -6.40
CA VAL A 21 -15.78 9.11 -5.11
C VAL A 21 -14.31 9.54 -5.29
N HIS A 22 -13.61 8.94 -6.24
CA HIS A 22 -12.21 9.29 -6.52
C HIS A 22 -12.04 10.77 -6.91
N ARG A 23 -12.99 11.34 -7.67
CA ARG A 23 -12.99 12.77 -8.00
C ARG A 23 -13.10 13.66 -6.75
N SER A 24 -13.84 13.25 -5.73
CA SER A 24 -13.94 14.02 -4.47
C SER A 24 -12.67 13.98 -3.61
N LEU A 25 -11.71 13.09 -3.88
CA LEU A 25 -10.42 13.07 -3.17
C LEU A 25 -9.46 14.16 -3.67
N GLY A 26 -9.69 14.70 -4.87
CA GLY A 26 -8.80 15.65 -5.50
C GLY A 26 -7.67 15.01 -6.33
N VAL A 27 -7.15 15.77 -7.29
CA VAL A 27 -6.22 15.26 -8.33
C VAL A 27 -4.85 14.84 -7.79
N HIS A 28 -4.42 15.41 -6.66
CA HIS A 28 -3.15 15.08 -6.00
C HIS A 28 -3.19 13.67 -5.39
N ILE A 29 -4.39 13.17 -5.05
CA ILE A 29 -4.60 11.80 -4.57
C ILE A 29 -4.99 10.91 -5.74
N SER A 30 -5.95 11.33 -6.55
CA SER A 30 -6.49 10.50 -7.62
C SER A 30 -6.82 11.29 -8.88
N PHE A 31 -5.98 11.12 -9.91
CA PHE A 31 -6.24 11.64 -11.24
C PHE A 31 -7.06 10.63 -12.06
N VAL A 32 -8.31 10.99 -12.39
CA VAL A 32 -9.29 10.08 -13.02
C VAL A 32 -9.52 10.47 -14.48
N LEU A 33 -9.40 9.51 -15.41
CA LEU A 33 -9.78 9.66 -16.81
C LEU A 33 -10.85 8.64 -17.22
N SER A 34 -11.69 9.01 -18.18
CA SER A 34 -12.59 8.13 -18.91
C SER A 34 -11.83 7.34 -19.95
N CYS A 35 -12.08 6.04 -20.04
CA CYS A 35 -11.47 5.19 -21.05
C CYS A 35 -11.97 5.50 -22.47
N THR A 36 -13.12 6.15 -22.62
CA THR A 36 -13.75 6.41 -23.93
C THR A 36 -13.96 7.88 -24.26
N LEU A 37 -14.08 8.75 -23.24
CA LEU A 37 -14.44 10.16 -23.46
C LEU A 37 -13.22 11.10 -23.38
N ASP A 38 -12.14 10.68 -22.76
CA ASP A 38 -10.95 11.50 -22.56
C ASP A 38 -9.84 11.15 -23.56
N LYS A 39 -8.98 12.13 -23.85
CA LYS A 39 -7.76 11.92 -24.62
C LYS A 39 -6.67 11.34 -23.73
N TRP A 40 -5.88 10.46 -24.30
CA TRP A 40 -4.83 9.71 -23.60
C TRP A 40 -3.46 10.03 -24.17
N THR A 41 -2.51 10.26 -23.27
CA THR A 41 -1.09 10.34 -23.64
C THR A 41 -0.44 8.95 -23.59
N PRO A 42 0.63 8.70 -24.35
CA PRO A 42 1.35 7.43 -24.28
C PRO A 42 1.87 7.09 -22.88
N LEU A 43 2.29 8.10 -22.11
CA LEU A 43 2.78 7.93 -20.74
C LEU A 43 1.66 7.45 -19.80
N GLN A 44 0.46 8.00 -19.93
CA GLN A 44 -0.71 7.58 -19.13
C GLN A 44 -1.11 6.13 -19.45
N LEU A 45 -1.04 5.73 -20.73
CA LEU A 45 -1.30 4.36 -21.15
C LEU A 45 -0.24 3.40 -20.59
N ALA A 46 1.05 3.78 -20.68
CA ALA A 46 2.15 2.99 -20.12
C ALA A 46 1.99 2.77 -18.61
N ALA A 47 1.54 3.78 -17.86
CA ALA A 47 1.26 3.65 -16.43
C ALA A 47 0.18 2.59 -16.14
N LEU A 48 -0.89 2.53 -16.93
CA LEU A 48 -1.94 1.51 -16.79
C LEU A 48 -1.46 0.10 -17.18
N VAL A 49 -0.65 -0.01 -18.22
CA VAL A 49 -0.08 -1.29 -18.68
C VAL A 49 0.91 -1.84 -17.65
N ALA A 50 1.77 -0.97 -17.09
CA ALA A 50 2.73 -1.36 -16.07
C ALA A 50 2.06 -1.72 -14.74
N GLY A 51 0.96 -1.06 -14.38
CA GLY A 51 0.17 -1.32 -13.18
C GLY A 51 -0.87 -2.41 -13.39
N GLY A 52 -2.13 -1.98 -13.50
CA GLY A 52 -3.31 -2.84 -13.52
C GLY A 52 -3.86 -3.14 -12.12
N ASN A 53 -5.13 -3.52 -12.06
CA ASN A 53 -5.84 -3.72 -10.79
C ASN A 53 -5.24 -4.82 -9.91
N THR A 54 -4.64 -5.85 -10.52
CA THR A 54 -4.01 -6.96 -9.78
C THR A 54 -2.85 -6.42 -8.94
N LYS A 55 -1.85 -5.81 -9.59
CA LYS A 55 -0.69 -5.22 -8.90
C LYS A 55 -1.12 -4.14 -7.91
N LEU A 56 -2.10 -3.32 -8.30
CA LEU A 56 -2.61 -2.27 -7.42
C LEU A 56 -3.21 -2.84 -6.12
N ASN A 57 -4.00 -3.91 -6.21
CA ASN A 57 -4.60 -4.53 -5.03
C ASN A 57 -3.56 -5.32 -4.22
N GLU A 58 -2.59 -5.97 -4.86
CA GLU A 58 -1.46 -6.59 -4.16
C GLU A 58 -0.70 -5.58 -3.28
N CYS A 59 -0.56 -4.34 -3.74
CA CYS A 59 0.10 -3.28 -2.98
C CYS A 59 -0.82 -2.61 -1.95
N LEU A 60 -2.04 -2.22 -2.35
CA LEU A 60 -2.92 -1.35 -1.55
C LEU A 60 -4.07 -2.07 -0.85
N GLU A 61 -4.20 -3.39 -1.01
CA GLU A 61 -5.20 -4.22 -0.31
C GLU A 61 -4.50 -5.40 0.39
N PHE A 62 -3.22 -5.25 0.73
CA PHE A 62 -2.42 -6.36 1.20
C PHE A 62 -2.83 -6.88 2.58
N SER A 63 -3.14 -5.96 3.50
CA SER A 63 -3.48 -6.24 4.90
C SER A 63 -4.91 -5.86 5.24
N VAL A 64 -5.83 -5.99 4.28
CA VAL A 64 -7.26 -5.73 4.52
C VAL A 64 -7.78 -6.71 5.58
N PRO A 65 -8.25 -6.23 6.75
CA PRO A 65 -8.83 -7.09 7.77
C PRO A 65 -10.09 -7.80 7.27
N GLU A 66 -10.36 -9.01 7.76
CA GLU A 66 -11.56 -9.76 7.38
C GLU A 66 -12.86 -9.04 7.75
N SER A 67 -12.82 -8.23 8.81
CA SER A 67 -13.91 -7.36 9.26
C SER A 67 -14.14 -6.15 8.36
N PHE A 68 -13.14 -5.74 7.56
CA PHE A 68 -13.23 -4.57 6.68
C PHE A 68 -13.33 -5.02 5.21
N ARG A 69 -14.51 -5.54 4.86
CA ARG A 69 -14.71 -6.13 3.53
C ARG A 69 -14.80 -5.08 2.44
N LYS A 70 -14.24 -5.44 1.28
CA LYS A 70 -14.35 -4.66 0.06
C LYS A 70 -15.82 -4.55 -0.36
N PRO A 71 -16.34 -3.33 -0.61
CA PRO A 71 -17.73 -3.15 -1.00
C PRO A 71 -18.08 -3.92 -2.27
N HIS A 72 -19.28 -4.51 -2.30
CA HIS A 72 -19.81 -5.16 -3.49
C HIS A 72 -20.24 -4.13 -4.54
N ALA A 73 -20.52 -4.60 -5.76
CA ALA A 73 -20.87 -3.75 -6.88
C ALA A 73 -22.14 -2.91 -6.65
N ASP A 74 -23.08 -3.38 -5.83
CA ASP A 74 -24.35 -2.72 -5.49
C ASP A 74 -24.30 -1.89 -4.19
N ALA A 75 -23.16 -1.83 -3.52
CA ALA A 75 -22.99 -1.10 -2.26
C ALA A 75 -23.43 0.37 -2.37
N LEU A 76 -23.65 1.04 -1.24
CA LEU A 76 -24.00 2.45 -1.26
C LEU A 76 -22.77 3.31 -1.56
N ARG A 77 -23.01 4.58 -1.91
CA ARG A 77 -21.92 5.53 -2.15
C ARG A 77 -21.04 5.69 -0.91
N GLU A 78 -21.65 5.68 0.27
CA GLU A 78 -21.00 5.82 1.58
C GLU A 78 -20.02 4.67 1.85
N ASP A 79 -20.44 3.42 1.67
CA ASP A 79 -19.57 2.24 1.85
C ASP A 79 -18.37 2.28 0.89
N ARG A 80 -18.61 2.67 -0.38
CA ARG A 80 -17.52 2.88 -1.34
C ARG A 80 -16.60 3.99 -0.90
N ALA A 81 -17.14 5.10 -0.41
CA ALA A 81 -16.37 6.24 0.05
C ALA A 81 -15.47 5.90 1.22
N ALA A 82 -15.99 5.19 2.22
CA ALA A 82 -15.22 4.70 3.35
C ALA A 82 -14.05 3.82 2.87
N TYR A 83 -14.32 2.80 2.05
CA TYR A 83 -13.27 1.91 1.56
C TYR A 83 -12.22 2.61 0.69
N ILE A 84 -12.66 3.49 -0.20
CA ILE A 84 -11.78 4.25 -1.10
C ILE A 84 -10.91 5.23 -0.31
N HIS A 85 -11.45 5.91 0.70
CA HIS A 85 -10.66 6.80 1.55
C HIS A 85 -9.57 6.03 2.29
N THR A 86 -9.95 4.93 2.97
CA THR A 86 -9.00 4.11 3.71
C THR A 86 -7.92 3.50 2.83
N LYS A 87 -8.28 3.13 1.59
CA LYS A 87 -7.32 2.55 0.62
C LYS A 87 -6.35 3.58 0.04
N TYR A 88 -6.84 4.74 -0.39
CA TYR A 88 -6.05 5.67 -1.21
C TYR A 88 -5.53 6.89 -0.46
N VAL A 89 -6.25 7.36 0.56
CA VAL A 89 -5.87 8.50 1.40
C VAL A 89 -5.07 8.00 2.59
N ASP A 90 -5.68 7.15 3.42
CA ASP A 90 -5.05 6.67 4.66
C ASP A 90 -3.98 5.59 4.37
N GLN A 91 -4.10 4.93 3.21
CA GLN A 91 -3.22 3.84 2.78
C GLN A 91 -3.08 2.72 3.82
N ALA A 92 -4.14 2.50 4.60
CA ALA A 92 -4.09 1.68 5.82
C ALA A 92 -3.88 0.18 5.54
N PHE A 93 -4.15 -0.29 4.31
CA PHE A 93 -3.96 -1.68 3.91
C PHE A 93 -2.67 -1.93 3.14
N ARG A 94 -1.83 -0.90 2.97
CA ARG A 94 -0.55 -1.03 2.28
C ARG A 94 0.43 -1.76 3.19
N MET A 95 1.24 -2.64 2.60
CA MET A 95 2.35 -3.31 3.30
C MET A 95 3.29 -2.34 4.03
N GLY A 96 3.54 -2.63 5.32
CA GLY A 96 4.82 -2.42 6.00
C GLY A 96 5.68 -3.70 5.91
N PRO A 97 6.95 -3.71 6.34
CA PRO A 97 7.87 -4.82 6.07
C PRO A 97 7.42 -6.14 6.74
N ASN A 98 7.26 -7.18 5.91
CA ASN A 98 7.13 -8.62 6.21
C ASN A 98 5.80 -9.20 6.74
N LYS A 99 5.08 -9.90 5.83
CA LYS A 99 3.99 -10.85 6.09
C LYS A 99 4.37 -12.03 7.02
N ARG A 100 5.67 -12.33 7.17
CA ARG A 100 6.17 -13.50 7.91
C ARG A 100 6.09 -13.37 9.45
N ARG A 101 5.88 -12.15 9.97
CA ARG A 101 5.81 -11.90 11.43
C ARG A 101 4.40 -12.07 12.00
N GLN A 102 3.35 -11.92 11.18
CA GLN A 102 1.97 -11.91 11.66
C GLN A 102 1.50 -13.28 12.17
N GLU A 103 1.95 -14.37 11.55
CA GLU A 103 1.65 -15.74 12.00
C GLU A 103 2.36 -16.10 13.31
N ALA A 104 3.53 -15.49 13.57
CA ALA A 104 4.28 -15.73 14.81
C ALA A 104 3.74 -14.94 16.02
N ILE A 105 3.08 -13.79 15.79
CA ILE A 105 2.57 -12.92 16.87
C ILE A 105 1.25 -13.45 17.47
N LEU A 106 0.42 -14.13 16.68
CA LEU A 106 -0.85 -14.73 17.16
C LEU A 106 -0.63 -15.99 18.03
N ALA A 107 0.61 -16.47 18.14
CA ALA A 107 0.96 -17.67 18.91
C ALA A 107 1.49 -17.37 20.33
N SER A 108 1.40 -16.14 20.86
CA SER A 108 1.95 -15.81 22.19
C SER A 108 1.12 -14.78 22.97
N PRO A 109 0.82 -15.00 24.26
CA PRO A 109 -0.01 -14.07 25.05
C PRO A 109 0.79 -12.97 25.78
N SER A 110 0.17 -11.78 25.86
CA SER A 110 0.31 -10.66 26.83
C SER A 110 1.63 -9.85 26.82
N THR A 111 1.74 -8.51 26.96
CA THR A 111 0.89 -7.29 27.15
C THR A 111 1.86 -6.06 26.97
N PRO A 112 1.53 -4.76 27.23
CA PRO A 112 1.30 -3.71 26.22
C PRO A 112 2.39 -2.60 26.20
N LEU A 113 2.36 -1.73 25.18
CA LEU A 113 2.57 -0.25 25.18
C LEU A 113 2.87 0.19 23.73
N GLU A 114 1.91 0.81 23.05
CA GLU A 114 1.71 2.27 22.88
C GLU A 114 2.61 2.94 21.81
N VAL A 115 1.92 3.45 20.77
CA VAL A 115 2.01 4.80 20.14
C VAL A 115 3.40 5.24 19.59
N ALA A 116 3.61 5.80 18.39
CA ALA A 116 2.83 6.04 17.18
C ALA A 116 3.76 6.72 16.12
N VAL A 117 3.20 7.00 14.94
CA VAL A 117 3.46 8.15 14.05
C VAL A 117 4.63 8.12 13.04
N SER A 118 4.19 8.03 11.78
CA SER A 118 4.50 8.80 10.56
C SER A 118 5.92 8.93 9.95
N SER A 119 5.97 8.44 8.70
CA SER A 119 6.29 9.16 7.45
C SER A 119 7.41 10.23 7.45
N HIS A 120 8.40 10.08 6.56
CA HIS A 120 8.53 10.85 5.31
C HIS A 120 9.91 10.61 4.67
N GLY A 121 10.00 9.78 3.63
CA GLY A 121 11.16 9.81 2.72
C GLY A 121 11.25 11.18 2.02
N SER A 122 12.45 11.75 1.94
CA SER A 122 12.62 13.20 1.82
C SER A 122 11.94 13.79 0.58
N CYS A 123 11.17 14.90 0.60
CA CYS A 123 10.82 15.92 1.60
C CYS A 123 11.34 15.72 3.04
N GLY A 124 12.58 16.17 3.31
CA GLY A 124 13.29 16.09 4.61
C GLY A 124 14.17 14.83 4.80
N MET A 125 15.47 15.01 5.07
CA MET A 125 16.37 13.89 5.43
C MET A 125 15.85 13.22 6.71
N VAL A 126 15.63 11.90 6.68
CA VAL A 126 15.14 11.12 7.84
C VAL A 126 16.32 10.57 8.62
N GLU A 127 16.42 10.96 9.89
CA GLU A 127 17.35 10.38 10.84
C GLU A 127 16.69 9.17 11.51
N TYR A 128 17.33 8.01 11.42
CA TYR A 128 16.87 6.80 12.08
C TYR A 128 17.68 6.59 13.35
N VAL A 129 17.05 6.80 14.51
CA VAL A 129 17.62 6.45 15.81
C VAL A 129 17.04 5.10 16.23
N GLY A 130 17.89 4.09 16.34
CA GLY A 130 17.51 2.75 16.79
C GLY A 130 18.65 2.11 17.57
N ILE A 131 18.31 1.35 18.62
CA ILE A 131 19.29 0.58 19.39
C ILE A 131 19.54 -0.73 18.65
N VAL A 132 20.76 -0.93 18.17
CA VAL A 132 21.23 -2.22 17.63
C VAL A 132 21.84 -3.01 18.78
N THR A 133 21.13 -4.02 19.26
CA THR A 133 21.68 -4.96 20.24
C THR A 133 22.48 -6.02 19.50
N ILE A 134 23.81 -5.94 19.56
CA ILE A 134 24.71 -6.98 19.05
C ILE A 134 24.99 -7.93 20.20
N GLU A 135 24.49 -9.16 20.12
CA GLU A 135 24.94 -10.24 20.99
C GLU A 135 26.22 -10.82 20.41
N LEU A 136 27.35 -10.55 21.08
CA LEU A 136 28.63 -11.18 20.76
C LEU A 136 28.58 -12.63 21.23
N VAL A 137 28.66 -13.56 20.27
CA VAL A 137 28.81 -14.98 20.54
C VAL A 137 30.26 -15.36 20.32
N GLU A 138 30.86 -16.07 21.28
CA GLU A 138 32.22 -16.59 21.17
C GLU A 138 32.25 -17.68 20.09
N GLY A 139 32.94 -17.41 18.97
CA GLY A 139 33.09 -18.35 17.88
C GLY A 139 34.27 -19.29 18.11
N SER A 140 34.04 -20.47 18.69
CA SER A 140 35.09 -21.49 18.89
C SER A 140 35.42 -22.31 17.63
N THR A 141 34.72 -22.08 16.51
CA THR A 141 34.89 -22.81 15.24
C THR A 141 34.74 -21.92 13.99
N LEU A 142 35.04 -20.63 14.09
CA LEU A 142 35.08 -19.76 12.91
C LEU A 142 36.37 -20.02 12.13
N ALA A 143 36.25 -20.53 10.91
CA ALA A 143 37.38 -20.61 9.98
C ALA A 143 37.80 -19.19 9.58
N ALA A 144 38.95 -18.75 10.08
CA ALA A 144 39.58 -17.51 9.63
C ALA A 144 40.07 -17.73 8.19
N MET A 145 39.49 -17.01 7.22
CA MET A 145 40.12 -16.83 5.93
C MET A 145 41.08 -15.64 6.06
N ASP A 146 42.37 -15.94 5.98
CA ASP A 146 43.41 -14.92 5.82
C ASP A 146 43.19 -14.23 4.47
N VAL A 147 43.01 -12.91 4.50
CA VAL A 147 42.77 -12.08 3.31
C VAL A 147 44.02 -11.30 2.89
N ASN A 148 45.19 -11.68 3.41
CA ASN A 148 46.46 -11.16 2.90
C ASN A 148 47.15 -12.15 1.96
N GLY A 149 47.09 -11.83 0.66
CA GLY A 149 48.15 -12.11 -0.33
C GLY A 149 48.13 -13.46 -1.01
#